data_AF-A0A5A9W632-F1
#
_entry.id   AF-A0A5A9W632-F1
#
_cell.length_a   1.000
_cell.length_b   1.000
_cell.length_c   1.000
_cell.angle_alpha   90.00
_cell.angle_beta   90.00
_cell.angle_gamma   90.00
#
_symmetry.space_group_name_H-M   'P 1'
#
loop_
_entity.id
_entity.type
_entity.pdbx_description
1 polymer ?
#
loop_
_entity_poly.entity_id
_entity_poly.type
_entity_poly.pdbx_seq_one_letter_code
_entity_poly.pdbx_strand_id
1 'polypeptide(L)'
;MPDPGAKNPELAPIPGKRYFTIGEAAELCDLKPHVLRYWEQEFPQIQPVKRNNRRYYQRQDLLLIRQIRSLLYEQGFTITGARQWLGGNEASEDAERYQQLIRQTINELNDLLKLLKSVK
;
A
#
# COMPACT_ATOMS: atom_id res chain seq x y z
N MET A 1 -6.14 -7.41 18.45
CA MET A 1 -6.91 -7.45 17.18
C MET A 1 -7.63 -6.12 17.05
N PRO A 2 -7.21 -5.20 16.15
CA PRO A 2 -7.83 -3.88 16.04
C PRO A 2 -9.06 -3.89 15.10
N ASP A 3 -9.92 -2.88 15.29
CA ASP A 3 -11.32 -2.73 14.85
C ASP A 3 -11.66 -3.13 13.39
N PRO A 4 -12.80 -3.85 13.17
CA PRO A 4 -13.39 -4.10 11.85
C PRO A 4 -14.08 -2.88 11.21
N GLY A 5 -13.92 -1.69 11.81
CA GLY A 5 -14.56 -0.44 11.39
C GLY A 5 -13.77 0.40 10.39
N ALA A 6 -12.94 -0.22 9.54
CA ALA A 6 -12.22 0.46 8.47
C ALA A 6 -13.22 1.13 7.52
N LYS A 7 -13.43 2.42 7.70
CA LYS A 7 -14.32 3.23 6.86
C LYS A 7 -13.50 3.68 5.67
N ASN A 8 -13.85 3.13 4.50
CA ASN A 8 -13.45 3.50 3.13
C ASN A 8 -12.43 2.53 2.48
N PRO A 9 -12.79 1.86 1.36
CA PRO A 9 -11.83 1.12 0.54
C PRO A 9 -10.82 2.05 -0.16
N GLU A 10 -11.12 3.35 -0.26
CA GLU A 10 -10.21 4.35 -0.82
C GLU A 10 -9.44 5.10 0.27
N LEU A 11 -8.17 4.74 0.44
CA LEU A 11 -7.24 5.47 1.29
C LEU A 11 -6.92 6.84 0.68
N ALA A 12 -6.82 7.88 1.52
CA ALA A 12 -6.47 9.23 1.09
C ALA A 12 -5.19 9.26 0.23
N PRO A 13 -5.07 10.13 -0.78
CA PRO A 13 -3.84 10.21 -1.57
C PRO A 13 -2.65 10.59 -0.68
N ILE A 14 -1.51 9.90 -0.86
CA ILE A 14 -0.30 10.21 -0.09
C ILE A 14 0.25 11.57 -0.57
N PRO A 15 0.34 12.59 0.32
CA PRO A 15 0.87 13.90 -0.03
C PRO A 15 2.32 13.85 -0.56
N GLY A 16 2.76 14.90 -1.27
CA GLY A 16 4.14 15.03 -1.76
C GLY A 16 5.22 15.28 -0.68
N LYS A 17 4.88 15.09 0.60
CA LYS A 17 5.79 15.27 1.74
C LYS A 17 6.80 14.11 1.80
N ARG A 18 8.04 14.40 2.22
CA ARG A 18 9.12 13.39 2.29
C ARG A 18 9.03 12.47 3.52
N TYR A 19 8.60 13.01 4.67
CA TYR A 19 8.56 12.27 5.93
C TYR A 19 7.21 12.46 6.62
N PHE A 20 6.68 11.36 7.13
CA PHE A 20 5.41 11.28 7.85
C PHE A 20 5.67 10.80 9.27
N THR A 21 5.04 11.44 10.25
CA THR A 21 5.05 10.94 11.63
C THR A 21 4.18 9.69 11.75
N ILE A 22 4.30 8.96 12.85
CA ILE A 22 3.45 7.78 13.09
C ILE A 22 1.95 8.10 13.12
N GLY A 23 1.57 9.30 13.57
CA GLY A 23 0.16 9.74 13.54
C GLY A 23 -0.32 9.97 12.11
N GLU A 24 0.45 10.71 11.31
CA GLU A 24 0.14 10.95 9.89
C GLU A 24 0.10 9.62 9.10
N ALA A 25 1.05 8.71 9.34
CA ALA A 25 1.08 7.40 8.69
C ALA A 25 -0.14 6.53 9.08
N ALA A 26 -0.52 6.57 10.35
CA ALA A 26 -1.70 5.87 10.87
C ALA A 26 -2.98 6.37 10.20
N GLU A 27 -3.17 7.68 10.10
CA GLU A 27 -4.33 8.29 9.42
C GLU A 27 -4.33 7.97 7.92
N LEU A 28 -3.20 8.13 7.24
CA LEU A 28 -3.09 7.87 5.80
C LEU A 28 -3.31 6.41 5.42
N CYS A 29 -3.07 5.48 6.33
CA CYS A 29 -3.26 4.05 6.10
C CYS A 29 -4.51 3.49 6.78
N ASP A 30 -5.31 4.33 7.46
CA ASP A 30 -6.48 3.90 8.24
C ASP A 30 -6.13 2.79 9.24
N LEU A 31 -5.06 3.03 10.02
CA LEU A 31 -4.54 2.12 11.03
C LEU A 31 -4.34 2.85 12.35
N LYS A 32 -4.40 2.13 13.48
CA LYS A 32 -4.06 2.72 14.78
C LYS A 32 -2.53 2.77 14.94
N PRO A 33 -1.94 3.82 15.58
CA PRO A 33 -0.48 3.94 15.73
C PRO A 33 0.20 2.74 16.38
N HIS A 34 -0.46 2.02 17.30
CA HIS A 34 0.09 0.82 17.92
C HIS A 34 0.19 -0.36 16.93
N VAL A 35 -0.67 -0.42 15.93
CA VAL A 35 -0.62 -1.44 14.86
C VAL A 35 0.61 -1.22 14.01
N LEU A 36 0.92 0.02 13.64
CA LEU A 36 2.15 0.36 12.93
C LEU A 36 3.39 -0.04 13.73
N ARG A 37 3.41 0.22 15.05
CA ARG A 37 4.52 -0.21 15.92
C ARG A 37 4.69 -1.73 15.94
N TYR A 38 3.58 -2.47 15.96
CA TYR A 38 3.60 -3.91 15.90
C TYR A 38 4.10 -4.40 14.53
N TRP A 39 3.61 -3.81 13.44
CA TRP A 39 4.03 -4.17 12.08
C TRP A 39 5.50 -3.89 11.80
N GLU A 40 6.09 -2.85 12.38
CA GLU A 40 7.55 -2.64 12.30
C GLU A 40 8.36 -3.80 12.89
N GLN A 41 7.82 -4.51 13.88
CA GLN A 41 8.48 -5.69 14.45
C GLN A 41 8.26 -6.92 13.55
N GLU A 42 7.08 -7.04 12.97
CA GLU A 42 6.72 -8.19 12.14
C GLU A 42 7.23 -8.09 10.69
N PHE A 43 7.44 -6.88 10.17
CA PHE A 43 7.85 -6.64 8.78
C PHE A 43 9.15 -5.81 8.78
N PRO A 44 10.33 -6.46 8.73
CA PRO A 44 11.64 -5.78 8.71
C PRO A 44 11.85 -4.84 7.53
N GLN A 45 11.02 -4.93 6.49
CA GLN A 45 11.00 -4.06 5.33
C GLN A 45 10.47 -2.65 5.67
N ILE A 46 9.64 -2.51 6.72
CA ILE A 46 9.21 -1.19 7.21
C ILE A 46 10.33 -0.62 8.08
N GLN A 47 11.08 0.36 7.57
CA GLN A 47 12.27 0.91 8.23
C GLN A 47 12.16 2.42 8.44
N PRO A 48 11.32 2.87 9.40
CA PRO A 48 11.18 4.29 9.67
C PRO A 48 12.48 4.85 10.25
N VAL A 49 12.82 6.06 9.82
CA VAL A 49 13.96 6.79 10.36
C VAL A 49 13.64 7.22 11.79
N LYS A 50 14.46 6.76 12.76
CA LYS A 50 14.31 7.11 14.17
C LYS A 50 15.15 8.35 14.51
N ARG A 51 14.52 9.44 14.97
CA ARG A 51 15.18 10.67 15.44
C ARG A 51 14.47 11.22 16.67
N ASN A 52 15.21 11.56 17.73
CA ASN A 52 14.66 12.11 18.99
C ASN A 52 13.40 11.37 19.50
N ASN A 53 13.46 10.04 19.60
CA ASN A 53 12.35 9.18 20.02
C ASN A 53 11.08 9.26 19.13
N ARG A 54 11.20 9.86 17.94
CA ARG A 54 10.14 9.94 16.92
C ARG A 54 10.50 9.08 15.72
N ARG A 55 9.46 8.54 15.07
CA ARG A 55 9.55 7.69 13.88
C ARG A 55 9.06 8.48 12.69
N TYR A 56 9.86 8.47 11.64
CA TYR A 56 9.57 9.15 10.38
C TYR A 56 9.50 8.12 9.26
N TYR A 57 8.31 7.94 8.72
CA TYR A 57 8.04 7.07 7.57
C TYR A 57 8.22 7.86 6.29
N GLN A 58 8.78 7.24 5.27
CA GLN A 58 8.84 7.78 3.93
C GLN A 58 7.62 7.36 3.12
N ARG A 59 7.49 7.91 1.92
CA ARG A 59 6.44 7.50 0.98
C ARG A 59 6.48 6.00 0.68
N GLN A 60 7.68 5.41 0.55
CA GLN A 60 7.83 3.98 0.28
C GLN A 60 7.33 3.13 1.46
N ASP A 61 7.63 3.52 2.70
CA ASP A 61 7.10 2.84 3.89
C ASP A 61 5.56 2.87 3.89
N LEU A 62 4.94 4.00 3.55
CA LEU A 62 3.48 4.10 3.46
C LEU A 62 2.90 3.18 2.39
N LEU A 63 3.53 3.10 1.22
CA LEU A 63 3.08 2.18 0.15
C LEU A 63 3.13 0.73 0.62
N LEU A 64 4.22 0.34 1.28
CA LEU A 64 4.38 -1.00 1.84
C LEU A 64 3.34 -1.29 2.93
N ILE A 65 3.08 -0.34 3.84
CA ILE A 65 2.05 -0.47 4.87
C ILE A 65 0.67 -0.67 4.24
N ARG A 66 0.34 0.05 3.16
CA ARG A 66 -0.93 -0.14 2.45
C ARG A 66 -1.04 -1.51 1.81
N GLN A 67 0.06 -2.01 1.25
CA GLN A 67 0.12 -3.35 0.67
C GLN A 67 -0.10 -4.42 1.74
N ILE A 68 0.58 -4.31 2.90
CA ILE A 68 0.37 -5.19 4.05
C ILE A 68 -1.10 -5.15 4.51
N ARG A 69 -1.71 -3.96 4.57
CA ARG A 69 -3.14 -3.82 4.91
C ARG A 69 -4.01 -4.60 3.93
N SER A 70 -3.82 -4.46 2.61
CA SER A 70 -4.61 -5.21 1.62
C SER A 70 -4.43 -6.72 1.78
N LEU A 71 -3.18 -7.20 1.95
CA LEU A 71 -2.92 -8.63 2.17
C LEU A 71 -3.68 -9.18 3.38
N LEU A 72 -3.63 -8.47 4.51
CA LEU A 72 -4.23 -8.94 5.76
C LEU A 72 -5.75 -8.81 5.79
N TYR A 73 -6.30 -7.68 5.30
CA TYR A 73 -7.72 -7.35 5.48
C TYR A 73 -8.59 -7.65 4.27
N GLU A 74 -8.06 -7.52 3.05
CA GLU A 74 -8.82 -7.77 1.82
C GLU A 74 -8.60 -9.20 1.33
N GLN A 75 -7.38 -9.71 1.43
CA GLN A 75 -7.01 -11.03 0.94
C GLN A 75 -6.98 -12.10 2.04
N GLY A 76 -7.10 -11.71 3.31
CA GLY A 76 -7.21 -12.63 4.44
C GLY A 76 -5.92 -13.36 4.82
N PHE A 77 -4.76 -12.85 4.42
CA PHE A 77 -3.48 -13.41 4.82
C PHE A 77 -3.26 -13.29 6.33
N THR A 78 -2.52 -14.24 6.89
CA THR A 78 -1.95 -14.08 8.23
C THR A 78 -0.70 -13.20 8.17
N ILE A 79 -0.24 -12.67 9.32
CA ILE A 79 1.01 -11.90 9.38
C ILE A 79 2.19 -12.68 8.80
N THR A 80 2.29 -13.97 9.14
CA THR A 80 3.34 -14.86 8.62
C THR A 80 3.21 -15.06 7.10
N GLY A 81 1.99 -15.29 6.60
CA GLY A 81 1.74 -15.45 5.16
C GLY A 81 2.06 -14.18 4.38
N ALA A 82 1.65 -13.02 4.88
CA ALA A 82 1.96 -11.72 4.26
C ALA A 82 3.47 -11.45 4.26
N ARG A 83 4.19 -11.79 5.35
CA ARG A 83 5.65 -11.68 5.42
C ARG A 83 6.32 -12.55 4.35
N GLN A 84 5.86 -13.79 4.20
CA GLN A 84 6.42 -14.71 3.20
C GLN A 84 6.16 -14.20 1.79
N TRP A 85 4.93 -13.76 1.49
CA TRP A 85 4.57 -13.22 0.18
C TRP A 85 5.41 -11.97 -0.15
N LEU A 86 5.58 -11.04 0.79
CA LEU A 86 6.43 -9.84 0.61
C LEU A 86 7.93 -10.14 0.52
N GLY A 87 8.39 -11.28 1.03
CA GLY A 87 9.78 -11.71 0.96
C GLY A 87 10.09 -12.66 -0.20
N GLY A 88 9.06 -13.14 -0.90
CA GLY A 88 9.15 -14.17 -1.93
C GLY A 88 9.13 -13.61 -3.36
N ASN A 89 9.38 -14.49 -4.32
CA ASN A 89 9.34 -14.15 -5.76
C ASN A 89 7.92 -13.87 -6.28
N GLU A 90 6.91 -14.39 -5.58
CA GLU A 90 5.48 -14.24 -5.89
C GLU A 90 5.07 -12.76 -5.98
N ALA A 91 5.55 -11.91 -5.07
CA ALA A 91 5.25 -10.48 -5.11
C ALA A 91 5.82 -9.78 -6.36
N SER A 92 6.97 -10.25 -6.87
CA SER A 92 7.57 -9.70 -8.10
C SER A 92 6.79 -10.14 -9.33
N GLU A 93 6.44 -11.42 -9.41
CA GLU A 93 5.68 -11.99 -10.52
C GLU A 93 4.27 -11.39 -10.62
N ASP A 94 3.61 -11.19 -9.47
CA ASP A 94 2.32 -10.52 -9.40
C ASP A 94 2.43 -9.06 -9.84
N ALA A 95 3.44 -8.32 -9.37
CA ALA A 95 3.66 -6.92 -9.76
C ALA A 95 3.87 -6.77 -11.28
N GLU A 96 4.65 -7.65 -11.89
CA GLU A 96 4.85 -7.69 -13.35
C GLU A 96 3.54 -7.95 -14.09
N ARG A 97 2.74 -8.91 -13.62
CA ARG A 97 1.43 -9.23 -14.20
C ARG A 97 0.46 -8.05 -14.11
N TYR A 98 0.38 -7.39 -12.96
CA TYR A 98 -0.45 -6.19 -12.79
C TYR A 98 0.01 -5.04 -13.70
N GLN A 99 1.32 -4.82 -13.85
CA GLN A 99 1.82 -3.80 -14.77
C GLN A 99 1.44 -4.09 -16.22
N GLN A 100 1.51 -5.36 -16.64
CA GLN A 100 1.09 -5.76 -17.98
C GLN A 100 -0.41 -5.51 -18.20
N LEU A 101 -1.26 -5.90 -17.23
CA LEU A 101 -2.70 -5.66 -17.30
C LEU A 101 -3.04 -4.17 -17.35
N ILE A 102 -2.44 -3.35 -16.48
CA ILE A 102 -2.64 -1.89 -16.48
C ILE A 102 -2.26 -1.28 -17.83
N ARG A 103 -1.13 -1.72 -18.41
CA ARG A 103 -0.70 -1.25 -19.74
C ARG A 103 -1.72 -1.62 -20.82
N GLN A 104 -2.26 -2.84 -20.79
CA GLN A 104 -3.30 -3.28 -21.72
C GLN A 104 -4.57 -2.44 -21.57
N THR A 105 -5.07 -2.26 -20.34
CA THR A 105 -6.25 -1.44 -20.06
C THR A 105 -6.06 0.01 -20.51
N ILE A 106 -4.89 0.61 -20.27
CA ILE A 106 -4.59 1.97 -20.75
C ILE A 106 -4.64 2.03 -22.29
N ASN A 107 -4.10 1.03 -22.98
CA ASN A 107 -4.15 0.98 -24.44
C ASN A 107 -5.58 0.84 -24.96
N GLU A 108 -6.38 -0.07 -24.38
CA GLU A 108 -7.80 -0.25 -24.73
C GLU A 108 -8.60 1.05 -24.53
N LEU A 109 -8.41 1.72 -23.39
CA LEU A 109 -9.07 3.00 -23.11
C LEU A 109 -8.65 4.10 -24.11
N ASN A 110 -7.39 4.14 -24.50
CA ASN A 110 -6.90 5.08 -25.51
C ASN A 110 -7.50 4.81 -26.89
N ASP A 111 -7.67 3.55 -27.26
CA ASP A 111 -8.26 3.18 -28.56
C ASP A 111 -9.77 3.45 -28.59
N LEU A 112 -10.49 3.18 -27.50
CA LEU A 112 -11.89 3.60 -27.34
C LEU A 112 -12.03 5.13 -27.42
N LEU A 113 -11.13 5.87 -26.79
CA LEU A 113 -11.12 7.33 -26.85
C LEU A 113 -10.90 7.85 -28.29
N LYS A 114 -10.02 7.22 -29.07
CA LYS A 114 -9.82 7.54 -30.49
C LYS A 114 -11.08 7.28 -31.31
N LEU A 115 -11.71 6.11 -31.11
CA LEU A 115 -12.95 5.74 -31.81
C LEU A 115 -14.05 6.78 -31.56
N LEU A 116 -14.28 7.17 -30.30
CA LEU A 116 -15.27 8.18 -29.94
C LEU A 116 -14.94 9.56 -30.53
N LYS A 117 -13.65 9.91 -30.66
CA LYS A 117 -13.23 11.16 -31.32
C LYS A 117 -13.39 11.13 -32.83
N SER A 118 -13.31 9.95 -33.46
CA SER A 118 -13.50 9.79 -34.92
C SER A 118 -14.96 9.70 -35.37
N VAL A 119 -15.90 9.49 -34.44
CA VAL A 119 -17.34 9.42 -34.71
C VAL A 119 -18.01 10.81 -34.59
N LYS A 120 -17.21 11.87 -34.44
CA LYS A 120 -17.65 13.27 -34.42
C LYS A 120 -17.34 13.99 -35.73
#